data_AF-X1GC52-F1
#
_entry.id   AF-X1GC52-F1
#
_cell.length_a   1.000
_cell.length_b   1.000
_cell.length_c   1.000
_cell.angle_alpha   90.00
_cell.angle_beta   90.00
_cell.angle_gamma   90.00
#
_symmetry.space_group_name_H-M   'P 1'
#
loop_
_entity.id
_entity.type
_entity.pdbx_description
1 polymer ?
#
loop_
_entity_poly.entity_id
_entity_poly.type
_entity_poly.pdbx_seq_one_letter_code
_entity_poly.pdbx_strand_id
1 'polypeptide(L)'
;MFSECVRSFKNRIGGLFGFSGYFAYIDFNLVGKYFPVGFYSPKGIEARDDYIGGTVDVKHRSRIANLGLTLTMDNKTEEDSTKYNLRLNFEKKIGILNAKFQMRWRYLAQTKNLSGSRIFLRIKPLKNIFIDLRLEEKYV
;
A
#
# COMPACT_ATOMS: atom_id res chain seq x y z
N MET A 1 -12.54 14.47 0.09
CA MET A 1 -13.33 13.43 -0.61
C MET A 1 -12.97 13.49 -2.07
N PHE A 2 -12.53 12.39 -2.67
CA PHE A 2 -12.21 12.33 -4.10
C PHE A 2 -12.95 11.15 -4.72
N SER A 3 -13.62 11.40 -5.84
CA SER A 3 -14.26 10.37 -6.63
C SER A 3 -13.63 10.46 -8.02
N GLU A 4 -12.80 9.48 -8.36
CA GLU A 4 -12.30 9.34 -9.72
C GLU A 4 -13.14 8.27 -10.39
N CYS A 5 -14.30 8.71 -10.89
CA CYS A 5 -15.14 7.89 -11.76
C CYS A 5 -14.49 7.86 -13.14
N VAL A 6 -13.99 6.70 -13.55
CA VAL A 6 -13.39 6.52 -14.87
C VAL A 6 -14.41 5.77 -15.72
N ARG A 7 -14.89 6.39 -16.79
CA ARG A 7 -15.77 5.71 -17.74
C ARG A 7 -14.90 4.99 -18.76
N SER A 8 -15.06 3.67 -18.88
CA SER A 8 -14.36 2.89 -19.90
C SER A 8 -14.87 3.25 -21.31
N PHE A 9 -14.01 3.07 -22.32
CA PHE A 9 -14.27 3.32 -23.74
C PHE A 9 -15.48 2.54 -24.32
N LYS A 10 -16.04 1.56 -23.59
CA LYS A 10 -17.24 0.77 -23.98
C LYS A 10 -18.44 0.99 -23.05
N ASN A 11 -18.60 2.18 -22.46
CA ASN A 11 -19.72 2.51 -21.56
C ASN A 11 -19.81 1.68 -20.26
N ARG A 12 -18.75 0.95 -19.87
CA ARG A 12 -18.70 0.31 -18.55
C ARG A 12 -18.21 1.31 -17.51
N ILE A 13 -18.91 1.37 -16.38
CA ILE A 13 -18.58 2.26 -15.26
C ILE A 13 -17.72 1.48 -14.28
N GLY A 14 -16.49 1.95 -14.08
CA GLY A 14 -15.58 1.47 -13.04
C GLY A 14 -14.88 2.68 -12.41
N GLY A 15 -14.15 2.50 -11.33
CA GLY A 15 -13.48 3.65 -10.74
C GLY A 15 -12.92 3.41 -9.35
N LEU A 16 -12.22 4.45 -8.91
CA LEU A 16 -11.69 4.57 -7.57
C LEU A 16 -12.51 5.64 -6.86
N PHE A 17 -13.15 5.26 -5.76
CA PHE A 17 -13.87 6.21 -4.93
C PHE A 17 -13.22 6.22 -3.56
N GLY A 18 -12.99 7.42 -3.01
CA GLY A 18 -12.24 7.50 -1.79
C GLY A 18 -12.36 8.79 -1.01
N PHE A 19 -11.84 8.73 0.19
CA PHE A 19 -11.75 9.86 1.08
C PHE A 19 -10.33 9.93 1.62
N SER A 20 -9.67 11.05 1.37
CA SER A 20 -8.45 11.45 2.06
C SER A 20 -8.79 12.50 3.11
N GLY A 21 -8.28 12.30 4.32
CA GLY A 21 -8.34 13.23 5.43
C GLY A 21 -6.93 13.48 5.95
N TYR A 22 -6.59 14.74 6.18
CA TYR A 22 -5.30 15.15 6.72
C TYR A 22 -5.53 15.86 8.05
N PHE A 23 -5.00 15.29 9.13
CA PHE A 23 -4.95 15.88 10.46
C PHE A 23 -3.49 16.21 10.80
N ALA A 24 -3.25 17.08 11.78
CA ALA A 24 -1.93 17.63 12.10
C ALA A 24 -0.80 16.59 12.22
N TYR A 25 -1.12 15.36 12.62
CA TYR A 25 -0.17 14.27 12.76
C TYR A 25 -0.66 12.95 12.14
N ILE A 26 -1.83 12.92 11.50
CA ILE A 26 -2.43 11.68 10.98
C ILE A 26 -3.02 11.94 9.60
N ASP A 27 -2.53 11.22 8.60
CA ASP A 27 -3.14 11.12 7.28
C ASP A 27 -4.00 9.84 7.27
N PHE A 28 -5.22 9.94 6.76
CA PHE A 28 -6.13 8.81 6.58
C PHE A 28 -6.60 8.79 5.13
N ASN A 29 -6.50 7.65 4.47
CA ASN A 29 -7.05 7.42 3.13
C ASN A 29 -7.87 6.14 3.10
N LEU A 30 -9.10 6.25 2.61
CA LEU A 30 -9.97 5.14 2.28
C LEU A 30 -10.22 5.16 0.77
N VAL A 31 -10.00 4.06 0.07
CA VAL A 31 -10.23 3.95 -1.37
C VAL A 31 -10.94 2.64 -1.67
N GLY A 32 -12.16 2.69 -2.17
CA GLY A 32 -12.83 1.56 -2.80
C GLY A 32 -12.49 1.48 -4.29
N LYS A 33 -12.47 0.26 -4.83
CA LYS A 33 -12.15 -0.04 -6.21
C LYS A 33 -13.21 -0.97 -6.78
N TYR A 34 -13.69 -0.65 -7.97
CA TYR A 34 -14.56 -1.51 -8.74
C TYR A 34 -14.17 -1.43 -10.21
N PHE A 35 -13.75 -2.57 -10.79
CA PHE A 35 -13.38 -2.67 -12.19
C PHE A 35 -14.07 -3.90 -12.81
N PRO A 36 -15.14 -3.71 -13.60
CA PRO A 36 -15.76 -4.83 -14.30
C PRO A 36 -14.84 -5.38 -15.39
N VAL A 37 -15.02 -6.64 -15.78
CA VAL A 37 -14.35 -7.24 -16.94
C VAL A 37 -14.44 -6.30 -18.16
N GLY A 38 -13.36 -6.14 -18.91
CA GLY A 38 -13.29 -5.24 -20.07
C GLY A 38 -13.24 -3.75 -19.72
N PHE A 39 -13.06 -3.39 -18.45
CA PHE A 39 -12.75 -2.04 -18.03
C PHE A 39 -11.31 -1.67 -18.40
N TYR A 40 -11.11 -0.53 -19.03
CA TYR A 40 -9.78 0.01 -19.32
C TYR A 40 -9.39 1.03 -18.27
N SER A 41 -8.32 0.73 -17.52
CA SER A 41 -7.74 1.71 -16.59
C SER A 41 -7.16 2.91 -17.35
N PRO A 42 -7.02 4.09 -16.71
CA PRO A 42 -6.36 5.25 -17.32
C PRO A 42 -4.92 4.99 -17.79
N LYS A 43 -4.30 3.91 -17.29
CA LYS A 43 -2.96 3.45 -17.70
C LYS A 43 -2.99 2.49 -18.90
N GLY A 44 -4.14 2.31 -19.55
CA GLY A 44 -4.30 1.49 -20.76
C GLY A 44 -4.39 -0.01 -20.51
N ILE A 45 -4.43 -0.45 -19.25
CA ILE A 45 -4.54 -1.88 -18.91
C ILE A 45 -6.02 -2.25 -18.82
N GLU A 46 -6.42 -3.27 -19.60
CA GLU A 46 -7.75 -3.87 -19.56
C GLU A 46 -7.88 -4.85 -18.37
N ALA A 47 -8.96 -4.71 -17.62
CA ALA A 47 -9.36 -5.65 -16.59
C ALA A 47 -9.83 -6.95 -17.26
N ARG A 48 -9.07 -8.03 -17.05
CA ARG A 48 -9.40 -9.36 -17.56
C ARG A 48 -10.48 -10.06 -16.73
N ASP A 49 -10.53 -9.72 -15.44
CA ASP A 49 -11.44 -10.31 -14.45
C ASP A 49 -12.26 -9.18 -13.80
N ASP A 50 -13.43 -9.52 -13.24
CA ASP A 50 -14.18 -8.59 -12.38
C ASP A 50 -13.42 -8.43 -11.05
N TYR A 51 -13.16 -7.19 -10.68
CA TYR A 51 -12.28 -6.85 -9.57
C TYR A 51 -12.94 -5.88 -8.62
N ILE A 52 -13.17 -6.34 -7.39
CA ILE A 52 -13.78 -5.55 -6.33
C ILE A 52 -12.81 -5.52 -5.17
N GLY A 53 -12.52 -4.33 -4.64
CA GLY A 53 -11.59 -4.23 -3.54
C GLY A 53 -11.56 -2.87 -2.88
N GLY A 54 -10.63 -2.74 -1.95
CA GLY A 54 -10.46 -1.53 -1.19
C GLY A 54 -9.07 -1.43 -0.57
N THR A 55 -8.68 -0.21 -0.25
CA THR A 55 -7.47 0.08 0.49
C THR A 55 -7.79 1.09 1.58
N VAL A 56 -7.40 0.76 2.81
CA VAL A 56 -7.40 1.66 3.95
C VAL A 56 -5.95 1.94 4.31
N ASP A 57 -5.58 3.20 4.41
CA ASP A 57 -4.24 3.63 4.72
C ASP A 57 -4.30 4.69 5.83
N VAL A 58 -3.59 4.44 6.93
CA VAL A 58 -3.49 5.34 8.07
C VAL A 58 -2.01 5.59 8.30
N LYS A 59 -1.59 6.85 8.22
CA LYS A 59 -0.20 7.25 8.45
C LYS A 59 -0.15 8.28 9.56
N HIS A 60 0.55 7.95 10.63
CA HIS A 60 0.93 8.92 11.64
C HIS A 60 2.29 9.52 11.28
N ARG A 61 2.39 10.85 11.26
CA ARG A 61 3.65 11.57 11.09
C ARG A 61 3.92 12.41 12.33
N SER A 62 5.06 12.18 12.96
CA SER A 62 5.51 13.02 14.07
C SER A 62 7.01 13.32 13.92
N ARG A 63 7.49 14.29 14.70
CA ARG A 63 8.93 14.58 14.79
C ARG A 63 9.74 13.41 15.36
N ILE A 64 9.10 12.50 16.09
CA ILE A 64 9.76 11.42 16.84
C ILE A 64 9.75 10.12 16.03
N ALA A 65 8.61 9.76 15.47
CA ALA A 65 8.43 8.56 14.67
C ALA A 65 7.28 8.71 13.66
N ASN A 66 7.41 8.05 12.52
CA ASN A 66 6.35 7.87 11.55
C ASN A 66 5.84 6.43 11.62
N LEU A 67 4.52 6.28 11.65
CA LEU A 67 3.85 4.99 11.61
C LEU A 67 2.95 4.95 10.38
N GLY A 68 2.83 3.80 9.76
CA GLY A 68 1.93 3.58 8.63
C GLY A 68 1.29 2.21 8.72
N LEU A 69 -0.02 2.17 8.57
CA LEU A 69 -0.80 0.96 8.43
C LEU A 69 -1.51 1.02 7.09
N THR A 70 -1.33 0.02 6.24
CA THR A 70 -2.09 -0.13 5.00
C THR A 70 -2.75 -1.50 5.01
N LEU A 71 -4.07 -1.52 4.91
CA LEU A 71 -4.86 -2.72 4.66
C LEU A 71 -5.38 -2.66 3.23
N THR A 72 -5.16 -3.72 2.46
CA THR A 72 -5.70 -3.88 1.12
C THR A 72 -6.48 -5.18 1.06
N MET A 73 -7.71 -5.10 0.57
CA MET A 73 -8.56 -6.24 0.30
C MET A 73 -8.88 -6.24 -1.20
N ASP A 74 -8.52 -7.31 -1.88
CA ASP A 74 -8.71 -7.47 -3.31
C ASP A 74 -9.46 -8.78 -3.54
N ASN A 75 -10.68 -8.72 -4.07
CA ASN A 75 -11.47 -9.89 -4.42
C ASN A 75 -11.49 -10.07 -5.94
N LYS A 76 -11.13 -11.29 -6.39
CA LYS A 76 -11.32 -11.73 -7.76
C LYS A 76 -12.62 -12.53 -7.85
N THR A 77 -13.64 -11.97 -8.48
CA THR A 77 -14.99 -12.54 -8.47
C THR A 77 -15.07 -13.87 -9.23
N GLU A 78 -14.22 -14.10 -10.23
CA GLU A 78 -14.20 -15.34 -11.03
C GLU A 78 -13.47 -16.52 -10.38
N GLU A 79 -12.48 -16.26 -9.52
CA GLU A 79 -11.70 -17.30 -8.82
C GLU A 79 -12.23 -17.58 -7.40
N ASP A 80 -13.29 -16.87 -6.97
CA ASP A 80 -13.75 -16.77 -5.57
C ASP A 80 -12.58 -16.59 -4.58
N SER A 81 -11.56 -15.84 -5.00
CA SER A 81 -10.30 -15.72 -4.27
C SER A 81 -10.15 -14.32 -3.69
N THR A 82 -10.30 -14.23 -2.37
CA THR A 82 -10.05 -12.98 -1.64
C THR A 82 -8.61 -12.90 -1.16
N LYS A 83 -7.92 -11.83 -1.53
CA LYS A 83 -6.54 -11.53 -1.15
C LYS A 83 -6.54 -10.40 -0.15
N TYR A 84 -5.96 -10.65 1.02
CA TYR A 84 -5.76 -9.62 2.04
C TYR A 84 -4.27 -9.30 2.15
N ASN A 85 -3.94 -8.01 2.24
CA ASN A 85 -2.57 -7.55 2.39
C ASN A 85 -2.51 -6.47 3.47
N LEU A 86 -1.82 -6.79 4.56
CA LEU A 86 -1.54 -5.89 5.65
C LEU A 86 -0.09 -5.42 5.53
N ARG A 87 0.14 -4.12 5.58
CA ARG A 87 1.46 -3.51 5.60
C ARG A 87 1.58 -2.60 6.82
N LEU A 88 2.60 -2.85 7.62
CA LEU A 88 3.00 -2.04 8.75
C LEU A 88 4.33 -1.38 8.42
N ASN A 89 4.38 -0.06 8.52
CA ASN A 89 5.57 0.74 8.34
C ASN A 89 5.86 1.48 9.64
N PHE A 90 7.08 1.38 10.12
CA PHE A 90 7.59 2.10 11.26
C PHE A 90 8.89 2.78 10.83
N GLU A 91 9.00 4.08 11.04
CA GLU A 91 10.22 4.82 10.74
C GLU A 91 10.54 5.74 11.91
N LYS A 92 11.73 5.59 12.49
CA LYS A 92 12.20 6.39 13.61
C LYS A 92 13.57 6.96 13.29
N LYS A 93 13.73 8.26 13.56
CA LYS A 93 14.98 8.97 13.39
C LYS A 93 15.47 9.48 14.74
N ILE A 94 16.70 9.13 15.11
CA ILE A 94 17.35 9.55 16.34
C ILE A 94 18.75 10.03 16.00
N GLY A 95 18.96 11.36 15.96
CA GLY A 95 20.26 11.97 15.68
C GLY A 95 20.87 11.47 14.35
N ILE A 96 22.00 10.76 14.46
CA ILE A 96 22.73 10.16 13.32
C ILE A 96 22.11 8.85 12.82
N LEU A 97 21.18 8.24 13.57
CA LEU A 97 20.58 6.94 13.24
C LEU A 97 19.18 7.13 12.64
N ASN A 98 18.95 6.52 11.47
CA ASN A 98 17.62 6.38 10.89
C ASN A 98 17.30 4.90 10.80
N ALA A 99 16.28 4.45 11.53
CA ALA A 99 15.78 3.09 11.46
C ALA A 99 14.41 3.10 10.80
N LYS A 100 14.24 2.29 9.76
CA LYS A 100 12.97 2.06 9.09
C LYS A 100 12.70 0.57 9.03
N PHE A 101 11.56 0.19 9.56
CA PHE A 101 11.07 -1.17 9.60
C PHE A 101 9.77 -1.22 8.79
N GLN A 102 9.69 -2.11 7.82
CA GLN A 102 8.51 -2.33 7.02
C GLN A 102 8.19 -3.82 7.05
N MET A 103 7.08 -4.17 7.67
CA MET A 103 6.55 -5.53 7.69
C MET A 103 5.39 -5.61 6.71
N ARG A 104 5.40 -6.64 5.87
CA ARG A 104 4.31 -6.92 4.94
C ARG A 104 3.80 -8.32 5.20
N TRP A 105 2.50 -8.44 5.32
CA TRP A 105 1.82 -9.71 5.48
C TRP A 105 0.75 -9.84 4.40
N ARG A 106 0.95 -10.78 3.49
CA ARG A 106 -0.04 -11.15 2.47
C ARG A 106 -0.69 -12.47 2.86
N TYR A 107 -2.01 -12.47 2.97
CA TYR A 107 -2.81 -13.66 3.18
C TYR A 107 -3.51 -14.04 1.87
N LEU A 108 -3.27 -15.27 1.43
CA LEU A 108 -3.70 -15.77 0.14
C LEU A 108 -4.25 -17.17 0.36
N ALA A 109 -5.54 -17.26 0.73
CA ALA A 109 -6.43 -18.43 0.90
C ALA A 109 -5.89 -19.73 1.54
N GLN A 110 -4.61 -19.83 1.92
CA GLN A 110 -3.92 -20.99 2.51
C GLN A 110 -2.41 -20.75 2.74
N THR A 111 -1.82 -19.64 2.25
CA THR A 111 -0.39 -19.35 2.45
C THR A 111 -0.16 -17.99 3.14
N LYS A 112 0.65 -18.01 4.20
CA LYS A 112 1.21 -16.82 4.84
C LYS A 112 2.46 -16.43 4.06
N ASN A 113 2.40 -15.29 3.37
CA ASN A 113 3.54 -14.78 2.62
C ASN A 113 4.02 -13.45 3.25
N LEU A 114 5.26 -13.43 3.74
CA LEU A 114 5.92 -12.25 4.33
C LEU A 114 6.79 -11.47 3.32
N SER A 115 6.87 -11.93 2.06
CA SER A 115 7.73 -11.38 1.02
C SER A 115 7.55 -9.88 0.84
N GLY A 116 8.68 -9.17 0.75
CA GLY A 116 8.72 -7.72 0.70
C GLY A 116 8.67 -7.05 2.07
N SER A 117 8.79 -7.81 3.17
CA SER A 117 9.22 -7.29 4.47
C SER A 117 10.68 -6.83 4.39
N ARG A 118 10.99 -5.67 4.98
CA ARG A 118 12.27 -4.98 4.82
C ARG A 118 12.63 -4.25 6.10
N ILE A 119 13.88 -4.37 6.50
CA ILE A 119 14.50 -3.58 7.56
C ILE A 119 15.60 -2.74 6.92
N PHE A 120 15.53 -1.45 7.15
CA PHE A 120 16.48 -0.47 6.65
C PHE A 120 17.05 0.29 7.84
N LEU A 121 18.36 0.19 8.05
CA LEU A 121 19.08 0.96 9.04
C LEU A 121 20.09 1.84 8.31
N ARG A 122 20.05 3.14 8.56
CA ARG A 122 21.00 4.09 8.01
C ARG A 122 21.65 4.88 9.13
N ILE A 123 22.96 4.73 9.26
CA ILE A 123 23.80 5.49 10.19
C ILE A 123 24.49 6.60 9.40
N LYS A 124 24.33 7.86 9.81
CA LYS A 124 24.97 9.03 9.21
C LYS A 124 25.90 9.73 10.21
N PRO A 125 27.12 9.23 10.43
CA PRO A 125 28.04 9.83 11.40
C PRO A 125 28.46 11.25 11.01
N LEU A 126 28.51 11.56 9.71
CA LEU A 126 28.87 12.86 9.15
C LEU A 126 27.88 13.22 8.03
N LYS A 127 27.73 14.53 7.71
CA LYS A 127 26.73 15.02 6.75
C LYS A 127 26.79 14.32 5.38
N ASN A 128 28.00 13.88 4.97
CA ASN A 128 28.28 13.27 3.68
C ASN A 128 28.60 11.77 3.74
N ILE A 129 28.68 11.16 4.93
CA ILE A 129 28.99 9.73 5.08
C ILE A 129 27.76 9.03 5.65
N PHE A 130 27.37 7.93 5.03
CA PHE A 130 26.31 7.08 5.55
C PHE A 130 26.63 5.60 5.35
N ILE A 131 26.19 4.80 6.30
CA ILE A 131 26.24 3.34 6.26
C ILE A 131 24.79 2.86 6.19
N ASP A 132 24.44 2.18 5.10
CA ASP A 132 23.11 1.60 4.89
C ASP A 132 23.17 0.08 5.07
N LEU A 133 22.42 -0.43 6.04
CA LEU A 133 22.15 -1.84 6.21
C LEU A 133 20.71 -2.13 5.77
N ARG A 134 20.56 -2.96 4.74
CA ARG A 134 19.26 -3.33 4.16
C ARG A 134 19.08 -4.82 4.25
N LEU A 135 18.14 -5.25 5.09
CA LEU A 135 17.70 -6.63 5.17
C LEU A 135 16.34 -6.68 4.49
N GLU A 136 16.29 -7.13 3.24
CA GLU A 136 15.05 -7.29 2.50
C GLU A 136 14.79 -8.78 2.31
N GLU A 137 13.58 -9.25 2.65
CA GLU A 137 13.09 -10.51 2.10
C GLU A 137 12.80 -10.30 0.61
N LYS A 138 13.82 -10.52 -0.23
CA LYS A 138 13.65 -10.87 -1.64
C LYS A 138 13.57 -12.39 -1.70
N TYR A 139 12.41 -12.95 -2.02
CA TYR A 139 12.39 -14.31 -2.55
C TYR A 139 12.63 -14.26 -4.06
N VAL A 140 13.54 -15.15 -4.50
CA VAL A 140 13.68 -15.68 -5.87
C VAL A 140 12.38 -16.37 -6.28
#